data_AF-A0A914Q2W9-F1
#
_entry.id   AF-A0A914Q2W9-F1
#
_cell.length_a   1.000
_cell.length_b   1.000
_cell.length_c   1.000
_cell.angle_alpha   90.00
_cell.angle_beta   90.00
_cell.angle_gamma   90.00
#
_symmetry.space_group_name_H-M   'P 1'
#
loop_
_entity.id
_entity.type
_entity.pdbx_description
1 polymer ?
#
loop_
_entity_poly.entity_id
_entity_poly.type
_entity_poly.pdbx_seq_one_letter_code
_entity_poly.pdbx_strand_id
1 'polypeptide(L)'
;MSLSVLSRIAPSKAIIRPQLIAYRFASATHVPSKTSPKQLQVDSKIPGYFSYERDVSRDKRAPNPQKLGDTPMRFLLRRLGHAYEIYPLIFLTGAWFVVFCYVVYYSFEKVEIWLDRSQQTAPWDWSRIRNNYWKKPTLIFDRSGATHQRLEIMEQLQDEMLEAAKKRGTR
;
A
#
# COMPACT_ATOMS: atom_id res chain seq x y z
N MET A 1 -32.06 34.53 57.24
CA MET A 1 -32.62 35.29 56.11
C MET A 1 -31.46 36.06 55.47
N SER A 2 -31.08 36.02 54.20
CA SER A 2 -31.56 35.38 52.97
C SER A 2 -30.33 35.25 52.06
N LEU A 3 -30.10 34.08 51.47
CA LEU A 3 -29.10 33.83 50.41
C LEU A 3 -29.71 34.25 49.06
N SER A 4 -29.43 35.46 48.56
CA SER A 4 -29.95 35.84 47.23
C SER A 4 -29.27 37.06 46.57
N VAL A 5 -27.97 37.00 46.24
CA VAL A 5 -27.38 37.92 45.21
C VAL A 5 -26.24 37.28 44.39
N LEU A 6 -26.22 35.94 44.22
CA LEU A 6 -25.28 35.28 43.29
C LEU A 6 -26.02 34.62 42.12
N SER A 7 -26.63 35.42 41.26
CA SER A 7 -27.01 34.95 39.92
C SER A 7 -26.97 36.09 38.90
N ARG A 8 -25.93 36.06 38.05
CA ARG A 8 -25.74 36.75 36.75
C ARG A 8 -24.23 36.71 36.49
N ILE A 9 -23.63 36.02 35.52
CA ILE A 9 -24.06 35.52 34.20
C ILE A 9 -23.18 34.30 33.91
N ALA A 10 -23.75 33.11 33.78
CA ALA A 10 -23.07 31.98 33.18
C ALA A 10 -23.16 32.12 31.65
N PRO A 11 -22.05 32.10 30.88
CA PRO A 11 -22.14 32.15 29.43
C PRO A 11 -22.82 30.87 28.93
N SER A 12 -23.99 31.02 28.32
CA SER A 12 -24.73 29.92 27.73
C SER A 12 -23.90 29.30 26.59
N LYS A 13 -23.97 27.97 26.45
CA LYS A 13 -23.27 27.19 25.40
C LYS A 13 -23.59 27.66 23.96
N ALA A 14 -24.59 28.52 23.79
CA ALA A 14 -24.99 29.12 22.52
C ALA A 14 -24.06 30.25 22.04
N ILE A 15 -23.40 30.99 22.95
CA ILE A 15 -22.54 32.14 22.60
C ILE A 15 -21.10 31.71 22.26
N ILE A 16 -20.69 30.53 22.73
CA ILE A 16 -19.34 29.98 22.50
C ILE A 16 -19.14 29.54 21.03
N ARG A 17 -20.22 29.13 20.35
CA ARG A 17 -20.17 28.63 18.96
C ARG A 17 -19.87 29.70 17.90
N PRO A 18 -20.53 30.88 17.88
CA PRO A 18 -20.21 31.91 16.89
C PRO A 18 -18.83 32.54 17.11
N GLN A 19 -18.33 32.62 18.35
CA GLN A 19 -16.97 33.10 18.61
C GLN A 19 -15.90 32.12 18.06
N LEU A 20 -16.05 30.82 18.26
CA LEU A 20 -15.16 29.80 17.68
C LEU A 20 -15.19 29.79 16.14
N ILE A 21 -16.34 30.09 15.53
CA ILE A 21 -16.48 30.24 14.07
C ILE A 21 -15.79 31.52 13.60
N ALA A 22 -15.97 32.65 14.28
CA ALA A 22 -15.28 33.91 13.98
C ALA A 22 -13.74 33.78 14.11
N TYR A 23 -13.23 33.04 15.10
CA TYR A 23 -11.80 32.75 15.22
C TYR A 23 -11.25 31.87 14.08
N ARG A 24 -12.06 30.97 13.49
CA ARG A 24 -11.64 30.21 12.29
C ARG A 24 -11.54 31.10 11.04
N PHE A 25 -12.43 32.08 10.89
CA PHE A 25 -12.41 33.02 9.77
C PHE A 25 -11.42 34.19 9.93
N ALA A 26 -10.94 34.47 11.13
CA ALA A 26 -9.93 35.51 11.39
C ALA A 26 -8.49 35.11 11.01
N SER A 27 -8.26 33.89 10.53
CA SER A 27 -6.92 33.39 10.15
C SER A 27 -6.40 33.90 8.79
N ALA A 28 -7.13 34.80 8.13
CA ALA A 28 -6.77 35.38 6.83
C ALA A 28 -6.25 36.82 6.95
N THR A 29 -5.42 37.14 7.94
CA THR A 29 -4.50 38.28 7.78
C THR A 29 -3.38 37.83 6.85
N HIS A 30 -3.61 38.00 5.54
CA HIS A 30 -2.58 37.85 4.52
C HIS A 30 -1.54 38.95 4.76
N VAL A 31 -0.55 38.69 5.61
CA VAL A 31 0.62 39.57 5.73
C VAL A 31 1.25 39.59 4.34
N PRO A 32 1.38 40.76 3.66
CA PRO A 32 2.06 40.81 2.38
C PRO A 32 3.46 40.25 2.57
N SER A 33 3.85 39.38 1.63
CA SER A 33 5.18 38.78 1.54
C SER A 33 6.23 39.84 1.86
N LYS A 34 6.91 39.70 3.01
CA LYS A 34 8.06 40.55 3.30
C LYS A 34 9.13 40.19 2.26
N THR A 35 9.46 41.14 1.38
CA THR A 35 10.64 41.06 0.53
C THR A 35 11.84 40.63 1.37
N SER A 36 12.67 39.72 0.84
CA SER A 36 13.74 39.12 1.62
C SER A 36 14.66 40.21 2.19
N PRO A 37 14.99 40.21 3.50
CA PRO A 37 15.78 41.28 4.11
C PRO A 37 17.20 41.40 3.54
N LYS A 38 17.65 40.38 2.80
CA LYS A 38 18.89 40.38 2.02
C LYS A 38 18.55 39.90 0.61
N GLN A 39 18.63 40.82 -0.35
CA GLN A 39 18.53 40.50 -1.78
C GLN A 39 19.94 40.45 -2.36
N LEU A 40 20.24 39.43 -3.16
CA LEU A 40 21.50 39.38 -3.90
C LEU A 40 21.46 40.49 -4.95
N GLN A 41 22.42 41.41 -4.89
CA GLN A 41 22.61 42.42 -5.91
C GLN A 41 23.49 41.80 -7.01
N VAL A 42 22.98 41.80 -8.24
CA VAL A 42 23.77 41.38 -9.40
C VAL A 42 24.72 42.51 -9.76
N ASP A 43 25.96 42.17 -10.10
CA ASP A 43 26.97 43.16 -10.50
C ASP A 43 26.51 43.88 -11.78
N SER A 44 26.56 45.21 -11.74
CA SER A 44 26.08 46.13 -12.79
C SER A 44 26.70 45.92 -14.18
N LYS A 45 27.81 45.19 -14.27
CA LYS A 45 28.52 44.87 -15.51
C LYS A 45 27.88 43.75 -16.33
N ILE A 46 26.99 42.96 -15.73
CA ILE A 46 26.36 41.82 -16.40
C ILE A 46 24.95 42.25 -16.81
N PRO A 47 24.62 42.30 -18.11
CA PRO A 47 23.27 42.64 -18.54
C PRO A 47 22.29 41.52 -18.13
N GLY A 48 21.29 41.85 -17.32
CA GLY A 48 20.25 40.90 -16.90
C GLY A 48 19.28 41.47 -15.86
N TYR A 49 18.04 40.99 -15.88
CA TYR A 49 17.05 41.28 -14.85
C TYR A 49 17.07 40.17 -13.78
N PHE A 50 17.29 40.55 -12.53
CA PHE A 50 17.30 39.61 -11.40
C PHE A 50 16.34 40.08 -10.29
N SER A 51 15.14 39.51 -10.29
CA SER A 51 14.17 39.63 -9.19
C SER A 51 14.11 38.31 -8.43
N TYR A 52 14.63 38.29 -7.21
CA TYR A 52 14.45 37.15 -6.32
C TYR A 52 13.32 37.43 -5.34
N GLU A 53 12.24 36.67 -5.45
CA GLU A 53 11.19 36.62 -4.45
C GLU A 53 11.29 35.31 -3.65
N ARG A 54 11.16 35.41 -2.33
CA ARG A 54 11.12 34.22 -1.47
C ARG A 54 9.76 33.54 -1.62
N ASP A 55 9.75 32.23 -1.91
CA ASP A 55 8.53 31.44 -1.86
C ASP A 55 8.09 31.19 -0.40
N VAL A 56 7.34 32.15 0.16
CA VAL A 56 6.79 32.10 1.53
C VAL A 56 5.87 30.89 1.73
N SER A 57 5.24 30.40 0.66
CA SER A 57 4.27 29.32 0.74
C SER A 57 4.90 27.95 1.07
N ARG A 58 6.20 27.79 0.84
CA ARG A 58 6.99 26.58 1.14
C ARG A 58 7.96 26.73 2.32
N ASP A 59 8.10 27.94 2.87
CA ASP A 59 9.00 28.21 3.99
C ASP A 59 8.40 27.72 5.31
N LYS A 60 9.02 26.71 5.95
CA LYS A 60 8.59 26.18 7.25
C LYS A 60 8.70 27.19 8.40
N ARG A 61 9.46 28.28 8.20
CA ARG A 61 9.63 29.36 9.17
C ARG A 61 8.52 30.40 9.08
N ALA A 62 7.72 30.37 8.01
CA ALA A 62 6.58 31.26 7.85
C ALA A 62 5.41 30.79 8.75
N PRO A 63 4.58 31.72 9.27
CA PRO A 63 3.52 31.39 10.22
C PRO A 63 2.40 30.53 9.63
N ASN A 64 2.31 30.35 8.29
CA ASN A 64 1.35 29.48 7.61
C ASN A 64 1.83 29.10 6.19
N PRO A 65 2.66 28.06 6.02
CA PRO A 65 3.05 27.58 4.68
C PRO A 65 1.84 26.95 3.98
N GLN A 66 1.33 27.59 2.92
CA GLN A 66 0.16 27.13 2.16
C GLN A 66 0.45 25.88 1.31
N LYS A 67 1.70 25.69 0.85
CA LYS A 67 2.11 24.57 0.02
C LYS A 67 2.84 23.53 0.86
N LEU A 68 2.09 22.58 1.45
CA LEU A 68 2.70 21.36 1.99
C LEU A 68 3.43 20.61 0.85
N GLY A 69 4.64 20.13 1.14
CA GLY A 69 5.46 19.38 0.18
C GLY A 69 4.75 18.18 -0.43
N ASP A 70 5.17 17.80 -1.64
CA ASP A 70 4.65 16.64 -2.33
C ASP A 70 5.22 15.37 -1.67
N THR A 71 4.50 14.84 -0.70
CA THR A 71 4.80 13.50 -0.17
C THR A 71 4.21 12.45 -1.09
N PRO A 72 4.84 11.26 -1.20
CA PRO A 72 4.30 10.16 -2.00
C PRO A 72 2.85 9.84 -1.64
N MET A 73 2.52 9.86 -0.34
CA MET A 73 1.16 9.67 0.17
C MET A 73 0.16 10.71 -0.36
N ARG A 74 0.56 11.99 -0.42
CA ARG A 74 -0.31 13.10 -0.85
C ARG A 74 -0.51 13.09 -2.36
N PHE A 75 0.50 12.66 -3.11
CA PHE A 75 0.40 12.39 -4.55
C PHE A 75 -0.55 11.23 -4.83
N LEU A 76 -0.40 10.10 -4.11
CA LEU A 76 -1.16 8.86 -4.32
C LEU A 76 -2.59 8.86 -3.77
N LEU A 77 -2.96 9.73 -2.83
CA LEU A 77 -4.31 9.72 -2.23
C LEU A 77 -5.05 11.06 -2.35
N ARG A 78 -4.34 12.20 -2.33
CA ARG A 78 -4.97 13.53 -2.24
C ARG A 78 -5.09 14.26 -3.58
N ARG A 79 -4.21 13.96 -4.54
CA ARG A 79 -4.15 14.65 -5.85
C ARG A 79 -4.81 13.86 -6.99
N LEU A 80 -5.37 12.66 -6.72
CA LEU A 80 -5.98 11.81 -7.74
C LEU A 80 -7.08 12.53 -8.53
N GLY A 81 -7.95 13.29 -7.86
CA GLY A 81 -9.07 13.98 -8.52
C GLY A 81 -8.69 15.13 -9.47
N HIS A 82 -7.40 15.47 -9.60
CA HIS A 82 -6.91 16.49 -10.53
C HIS A 82 -5.93 15.95 -11.58
N ALA A 83 -5.49 14.71 -11.45
CA ALA A 83 -4.48 14.10 -12.31
C ALA A 83 -5.04 12.85 -12.98
N TYR A 84 -5.95 13.07 -13.95
CA TYR A 84 -6.67 12.00 -14.64
C TYR A 84 -5.77 11.04 -15.42
N GLU A 85 -4.61 11.52 -15.87
CA GLU A 85 -3.59 10.75 -16.59
C GLU A 85 -2.99 9.62 -15.74
N ILE A 86 -3.10 9.69 -14.42
CA ILE A 86 -2.50 8.73 -13.49
C ILE A 86 -3.42 7.52 -13.25
N TYR A 87 -4.74 7.65 -13.47
CA TYR A 87 -5.68 6.55 -13.21
C TYR A 87 -5.37 5.27 -14.00
N PRO A 88 -5.03 5.32 -15.31
CA PRO A 88 -4.65 4.12 -16.04
C PRO A 88 -3.41 3.43 -15.47
N LEU A 89 -2.44 4.20 -14.99
CA LEU A 89 -1.23 3.66 -14.36
C LEU A 89 -1.55 2.97 -13.02
N ILE A 90 -2.36 3.62 -12.18
CA ILE A 90 -2.79 3.02 -10.91
C ILE A 90 -3.59 1.73 -11.17
N PHE A 91 -4.52 1.76 -12.12
CA PHE A 91 -5.29 0.59 -12.51
C PHE A 91 -4.38 -0.54 -13.00
N LEU A 92 -3.42 -0.24 -13.88
CA LEU A 92 -2.48 -1.23 -14.39
C LEU A 92 -1.62 -1.85 -13.28
N THR A 93 -1.16 -1.04 -12.32
CA THR A 93 -0.42 -1.54 -11.15
C THR A 93 -1.29 -2.42 -10.25
N GLY A 94 -2.56 -2.06 -10.05
CA GLY A 94 -3.52 -2.86 -9.30
C GLY A 94 -3.81 -4.20 -10.00
N ALA A 95 -4.00 -4.19 -11.31
CA ALA A 95 -4.20 -5.39 -12.11
C ALA A 95 -2.97 -6.33 -12.03
N TRP A 96 -1.77 -5.77 -12.13
CA TRP A 96 -0.52 -6.52 -11.95
C TRP A 96 -0.41 -7.14 -10.55
N PHE A 97 -0.79 -6.41 -9.51
CA PHE A 97 -0.78 -6.91 -8.15
C PHE A 97 -1.77 -8.08 -7.97
N VAL A 98 -2.96 -8.01 -8.57
CA VAL A 98 -3.93 -9.12 -8.57
C VAL A 98 -3.36 -10.34 -9.28
N VAL A 99 -2.76 -10.17 -10.46
CA VAL A 99 -2.10 -11.26 -11.20
C VAL A 99 -0.96 -11.86 -10.37
N PHE A 100 -0.16 -11.03 -9.71
CA PHE A 100 0.91 -11.49 -8.82
C PHE A 100 0.36 -12.34 -7.65
N CYS A 101 -0.66 -11.86 -6.95
CA CYS A 101 -1.32 -12.62 -5.88
C CYS A 101 -1.90 -13.94 -6.38
N TYR A 102 -2.50 -13.93 -7.58
CA TYR A 102 -3.01 -15.15 -8.21
C TYR A 102 -1.89 -16.16 -8.51
N VAL A 103 -0.77 -15.70 -9.10
CA VAL A 103 0.39 -16.57 -9.40
C VAL A 103 1.00 -17.13 -8.11
N VAL A 104 1.11 -16.33 -7.06
CA VAL A 104 1.60 -16.77 -5.75
C VAL A 104 0.67 -17.84 -5.16
N TYR A 105 -0.63 -17.58 -5.15
CA TYR A 105 -1.65 -18.54 -4.69
C TYR A 105 -1.57 -19.85 -5.47
N TYR A 106 -1.56 -19.78 -6.80
CA TYR A 106 -1.48 -20.95 -7.67
C TYR A 106 -0.16 -21.73 -7.48
N SER A 107 0.94 -21.03 -7.23
CA SER A 107 2.23 -21.67 -6.96
C SER A 107 2.15 -22.55 -5.71
N PHE A 108 1.48 -22.09 -4.66
CA PHE A 108 1.29 -22.87 -3.41
C PHE A 108 0.44 -24.13 -3.56
N GLU A 109 -0.33 -24.28 -4.63
CA GLU A 109 -1.08 -25.52 -4.88
C GLU A 109 -0.21 -26.67 -5.40
N LYS A 110 0.99 -26.37 -5.93
CA LYS A 110 1.93 -27.36 -6.47
C LYS A 110 2.43 -28.32 -5.39
N VAL A 111 2.54 -29.60 -5.76
CA VAL A 111 3.00 -30.70 -4.88
C VAL A 111 4.42 -30.51 -4.34
N GLU A 112 5.24 -29.76 -5.05
CA GLU A 112 6.65 -29.53 -4.71
C GLU A 112 6.84 -28.60 -3.50
N ILE A 113 5.84 -27.76 -3.18
CA ILE A 113 6.03 -26.70 -2.19
C ILE A 113 5.86 -27.24 -0.79
N TRP A 114 6.99 -27.31 -0.08
CA TRP A 114 7.06 -27.75 1.30
C TRP A 114 6.90 -26.58 2.27
N LEU A 115 5.65 -26.16 2.49
CA LEU A 115 5.33 -25.00 3.32
C LEU A 115 5.46 -25.30 4.82
N ASP A 116 5.07 -26.51 5.23
CA ASP A 116 5.15 -26.98 6.62
C ASP A 116 6.16 -28.14 6.76
N ARG A 117 7.29 -27.87 7.41
CA ARG A 117 8.37 -28.84 7.68
C ARG A 117 8.19 -29.60 9.00
N SER A 118 7.05 -29.46 9.67
CA SER A 118 6.76 -30.21 10.89
C SER A 118 6.62 -31.72 10.65
N GLN A 119 6.28 -32.12 9.43
CA GLN A 119 6.11 -33.53 9.05
C GLN A 119 7.43 -34.13 8.54
N GLN A 120 7.73 -35.36 8.96
CA GLN A 120 8.95 -36.05 8.54
C GLN A 120 8.93 -36.50 7.07
N THR A 121 7.74 -36.64 6.48
CA THR A 121 7.58 -37.06 5.09
C THR A 121 7.50 -35.84 4.17
N ALA A 122 8.33 -35.87 3.12
CA ALA A 122 8.34 -34.84 2.09
C ALA A 122 6.97 -34.75 1.38
N PRO A 123 6.57 -33.56 0.88
CA PRO A 123 5.26 -33.37 0.27
C PRO A 123 5.07 -34.14 -1.05
N TRP A 124 6.15 -34.48 -1.75
CA TRP A 124 6.15 -35.34 -2.95
C TRP A 124 6.32 -36.84 -2.62
N ASP A 125 6.34 -37.22 -1.34
CA ASP A 125 6.47 -38.62 -0.97
C ASP A 125 5.25 -39.43 -1.46
N TRP A 126 5.52 -40.57 -2.09
CA TRP A 126 4.49 -41.36 -2.78
C TRP A 126 3.35 -41.76 -1.84
N SER A 127 3.70 -42.13 -0.60
CA SER A 127 2.75 -42.49 0.46
C SER A 127 1.69 -41.40 0.72
N ARG A 128 2.06 -40.13 0.51
CA ARG A 128 1.22 -38.95 0.74
C ARG A 128 0.45 -38.53 -0.51
N ILE A 129 1.08 -38.62 -1.69
CA ILE A 129 0.51 -38.08 -2.94
C ILE A 129 -0.29 -39.09 -3.75
N ARG A 130 -0.17 -40.40 -3.49
CA ARG A 130 -0.83 -41.49 -4.26
C ARG A 130 -2.29 -41.20 -4.62
N ASN A 131 -3.07 -40.67 -3.68
CA ASN A 131 -4.51 -40.44 -3.91
C ASN A 131 -4.85 -39.11 -4.59
N ASN A 132 -3.88 -38.20 -4.70
CA ASN A 132 -4.13 -36.80 -5.07
C ASN A 132 -3.16 -36.24 -6.12
N TYR A 133 -2.13 -36.96 -6.56
CA TYR A 133 -1.10 -36.45 -7.49
C TYR A 133 -1.70 -35.95 -8.81
N TRP A 134 -2.68 -36.68 -9.37
CA TRP A 134 -3.36 -36.33 -10.62
C TRP A 134 -4.38 -35.19 -10.45
N LYS A 135 -4.77 -34.83 -9.23
CA LYS A 135 -5.68 -33.70 -8.95
C LYS A 135 -4.93 -32.38 -8.82
N LYS A 136 -3.61 -32.42 -8.72
CA LYS A 136 -2.79 -31.25 -8.42
C LYS A 136 -2.42 -30.51 -9.70
N PRO A 137 -2.53 -29.18 -9.71
CA PRO A 137 -2.25 -28.39 -10.90
C PRO A 137 -0.80 -28.55 -11.35
N THR A 138 -0.60 -28.88 -12.62
CA THR A 138 0.72 -28.95 -13.27
C THR A 138 0.96 -27.74 -14.17
N LEU A 139 -0.01 -27.42 -15.02
CA LEU A 139 0.01 -26.29 -15.95
C LEU A 139 -1.10 -25.30 -15.59
N ILE A 140 -0.83 -23.99 -15.68
CA ILE A 140 -1.86 -22.94 -15.48
C ILE A 140 -2.98 -23.06 -16.52
N PHE A 141 -2.61 -23.46 -17.74
CA PHE A 141 -3.54 -23.63 -18.85
C PHE A 141 -3.41 -25.04 -19.42
N ASP A 142 -4.28 -25.94 -18.98
CA ASP A 142 -4.50 -27.23 -19.63
C ASP A 142 -5.94 -27.30 -20.13
N ARG A 143 -6.16 -26.91 -21.39
CA ARG A 143 -7.48 -26.99 -22.02
C ARG A 143 -7.91 -28.43 -22.30
N SER A 144 -6.95 -29.33 -22.47
CA SER A 144 -7.15 -30.73 -22.85
C SER A 144 -7.32 -31.66 -21.65
N GLY A 145 -6.88 -31.26 -20.46
CA GLY A 145 -6.85 -32.11 -19.27
C GLY A 145 -5.85 -33.26 -19.36
N ALA A 146 -4.96 -33.24 -20.35
CA ALA A 146 -4.04 -34.34 -20.63
C ALA A 146 -3.02 -34.54 -19.50
N THR A 147 -2.67 -33.48 -18.75
CA THR A 147 -1.66 -33.57 -17.68
C THR A 147 -2.22 -34.12 -16.36
N HIS A 148 -3.54 -34.25 -16.26
CA HIS A 148 -4.26 -34.74 -15.08
C HIS A 148 -4.77 -36.18 -15.25
N GLN A 149 -4.32 -36.87 -16.30
CA GLN A 149 -4.73 -38.25 -16.54
C GLN A 149 -4.13 -39.18 -15.49
N ARG A 150 -4.99 -40.01 -14.89
CA ARG A 150 -4.58 -41.02 -13.92
C ARG A 150 -3.93 -42.20 -14.64
N LEU A 151 -2.77 -42.63 -14.14
CA LEU A 151 -1.99 -43.74 -14.70
C LEU A 151 -1.88 -44.88 -13.68
N GLU A 152 -2.83 -45.80 -13.71
CA GLU A 152 -2.94 -46.91 -12.75
C GLU A 152 -1.72 -47.84 -12.78
N ILE A 153 -1.14 -48.06 -13.96
CA ILE A 153 0.07 -48.89 -14.12
C ILE A 153 1.27 -48.25 -13.40
N MET A 154 1.40 -46.93 -13.48
CA MET A 154 2.46 -46.20 -12.79
C MET A 154 2.27 -46.26 -11.27
N GLU A 155 1.01 -46.20 -10.81
CA GLU A 155 0.66 -46.32 -9.39
C GLU A 155 1.10 -47.68 -8.82
N GLN A 156 0.75 -48.77 -9.51
CA GLN A 156 1.15 -50.12 -9.12
C GLN A 156 2.67 -50.27 -9.05
N LEU A 157 3.38 -49.78 -10.06
CA LEU A 157 4.84 -49.84 -10.10
C LEU A 157 5.49 -49.05 -8.94
N GLN A 158 4.98 -47.87 -8.61
CA GLN A 158 5.49 -47.09 -7.49
C GLN A 158 5.17 -47.72 -6.13
N ASP A 159 4.01 -48.37 -5.99
CA ASP A 159 3.67 -49.14 -4.80
C ASP A 159 4.65 -50.31 -4.59
N GLU A 160 4.93 -51.09 -5.64
CA GLU A 160 5.89 -52.19 -5.61
C GLU A 160 7.32 -51.72 -5.31
N MET A 161 7.73 -50.59 -5.90
CA MET A 161 9.04 -49.98 -5.61
C MET A 161 9.16 -49.55 -4.15
N LEU A 162 8.08 -49.01 -3.57
CA LEU A 162 8.06 -48.59 -2.17
C LEU A 162 8.10 -49.81 -1.23
N GLU A 163 7.37 -50.87 -1.54
CA GLU A 163 7.45 -52.14 -0.82
C GLU A 163 8.85 -52.77 -0.90
N ALA A 164 9.45 -52.77 -2.09
CA ALA A 164 10.82 -53.26 -2.29
C ALA A 164 11.85 -52.42 -1.52
N ALA A 165 11.69 -51.10 -1.50
CA ALA A 165 12.57 -50.19 -0.75
C ALA A 165 12.47 -50.42 0.77
N LYS A 166 11.25 -50.64 1.28
CA LYS A 166 11.03 -51.03 2.69
C LYS A 166 11.69 -52.36 3.02
N LYS A 167 11.56 -53.37 2.15
CA LYS A 167 12.23 -54.68 2.30
C LYS A 167 13.76 -54.55 2.32
N ARG A 168 14.31 -53.57 1.60
CA ARG A 168 15.76 -53.27 1.58
C ARG A 168 16.23 -52.39 2.75
N GLY A 169 15.32 -51.81 3.53
CA GLY A 169 15.67 -50.89 4.63
C GLY A 169 16.22 -49.53 4.17
N THR A 170 16.07 -49.19 2.90
CA THR A 170 16.55 -47.91 2.33
C THR A 170 15.58 -46.75 2.55
N ARG A 171 14.34 -47.03 2.98
CA ARG A 171 13.26 -46.06 3.11
C ARG A 171 12.19 -46.53 4.08
#